data_AF-A0A372EJI8-F1
#
_entry.id   AF-A0A372EJI8-F1
#
_cell.length_a   1.000
_cell.length_b   1.000
_cell.length_c   1.000
_cell.angle_alpha   90.00
_cell.angle_beta   90.00
_cell.angle_gamma   90.00
#
_symmetry.space_group_name_H-M   'P 1'
#
loop_
_entity.id
_entity.type
_entity.pdbx_description
1 polymer ?
#
loop_
_entity_poly.entity_id
_entity_poly.type
_entity_poly.pdbx_seq_one_letter_code
_entity_poly.pdbx_strand_id
1 'polypeptide(L)'
;MKALPALAVAALALALAPARAEPAPGEQVVLSCDAVYLPARSAWVREVRFTLDERRIRGVAIDGVPVYSFSVFDTVLLTALDNERIQIDTATLTWRSDFRGQATSEGRCTRR
;
A
#
# COMPACT_ATOMS: atom_id res chain seq x y z
N MET A 1 37.81 57.93 18.49
CA MET A 1 38.28 56.52 18.57
C MET A 1 37.07 55.62 18.77
N LYS A 2 36.97 54.59 17.93
CA LYS A 2 36.22 53.33 18.06
C LYS A 2 34.68 53.35 17.91
N ALA A 3 34.31 52.76 16.78
CA ALA A 3 33.00 52.34 16.28
C ALA A 3 32.20 51.44 17.24
N LEU A 4 30.87 51.61 17.24
CA LEU A 4 29.93 50.56 17.62
C LEU A 4 29.63 49.69 16.38
N PRO A 5 29.69 48.36 16.45
CA PRO A 5 29.25 47.51 15.36
C PRO A 5 27.73 47.37 15.38
N ALA A 6 27.10 47.61 14.23
CA ALA A 6 25.70 47.33 13.98
C ALA A 6 25.47 45.80 14.04
N LEU A 7 24.63 45.35 14.97
CA LEU A 7 24.07 44.00 14.91
C LEU A 7 23.10 43.94 13.72
N ALA A 8 23.54 43.28 12.66
CA ALA A 8 22.71 42.92 11.53
C ALA A 8 21.65 41.90 11.97
N VAL A 9 20.39 42.32 12.00
CA VAL A 9 19.23 41.44 12.14
C VAL A 9 19.04 40.74 10.79
N ALA A 10 19.63 39.56 10.63
CA ALA A 10 19.34 38.70 9.48
C ALA A 10 18.03 37.96 9.73
N ALA A 11 16.99 38.38 9.01
CA ALA A 11 15.64 37.84 9.07
C ALA A 11 15.60 36.35 8.69
N LEU A 12 15.04 35.55 9.60
CA LEU A 12 14.76 34.13 9.42
C LEU A 12 13.47 33.97 8.57
N ALA A 13 13.61 33.94 7.25
CA ALA A 13 12.50 33.73 6.31
C ALA A 13 12.63 32.38 5.58
N LEU A 14 12.60 31.27 6.30
CA LEU A 14 12.51 29.92 5.72
C LEU A 14 11.51 29.07 6.53
N ALA A 15 10.20 29.21 6.30
CA ALA A 15 9.23 28.23 6.82
C ALA A 15 7.84 28.19 6.16
N LEU A 16 7.62 28.83 4.99
CA LEU A 16 6.30 28.83 4.34
C LEU A 16 6.28 27.96 3.08
N ALA A 17 6.89 26.78 3.15
CA ALA A 17 6.57 25.74 2.17
C ALA A 17 5.19 25.17 2.54
N PRO A 18 4.20 25.18 1.64
CA PRO A 18 2.92 24.53 1.92
C PRO A 18 3.20 23.05 2.14
N ALA A 19 2.85 22.54 3.33
CA ALA A 19 2.74 21.11 3.54
C ALA A 19 1.84 20.57 2.42
N ARG A 20 2.33 19.61 1.63
CA ARG A 20 1.47 18.89 0.70
C ARG A 20 0.42 18.21 1.57
N ALA A 21 -0.82 18.70 1.50
CA ALA A 21 -1.93 18.02 2.14
C ALA A 21 -2.00 16.62 1.50
N GLU A 22 -1.86 15.58 2.33
CA GLU A 22 -2.24 14.25 1.89
C GLU A 22 -3.71 14.31 1.46
N PRO A 23 -4.07 13.73 0.30
CA PRO A 23 -5.46 13.62 -0.10
C PRO A 23 -6.26 13.01 1.06
N ALA A 24 -7.46 13.53 1.32
CA ALA A 24 -8.36 12.91 2.28
C ALA A 24 -8.48 11.41 1.94
N PRO A 25 -8.43 10.50 2.93
CA PRO A 25 -8.49 9.08 2.66
C PRO A 25 -9.77 8.77 1.87
N GLY A 26 -9.61 8.28 0.63
CA GLY A 26 -10.73 7.75 -0.14
C GLY A 26 -11.41 6.60 0.62
N GLU A 27 -12.61 6.21 0.20
CA GLU A 27 -13.31 5.07 0.81
C GLU A 27 -12.38 3.85 0.87
N GLN A 28 -12.36 3.15 1.99
CA GLN A 28 -11.46 2.01 2.20
C GLN A 28 -12.22 0.70 2.20
N VAL A 29 -11.64 -0.31 1.56
CA VAL A 29 -12.06 -1.70 1.66
C VAL A 29 -10.89 -2.49 2.23
N VAL A 30 -11.15 -3.27 3.28
CA VAL A 30 -10.14 -4.12 3.88
C VAL A 30 -10.56 -5.58 3.75
N LEU A 31 -9.66 -6.40 3.22
CA LEU A 31 -9.79 -7.84 3.15
C LEU A 31 -8.80 -8.51 4.12
N SER A 32 -9.24 -9.61 4.72
CA SER A 32 -8.41 -10.55 5.47
C SER A 32 -8.30 -11.83 4.65
N CYS A 33 -7.10 -12.16 4.16
CA CYS A 33 -6.87 -13.30 3.28
C CYS A 33 -6.04 -14.38 3.99
N ASP A 34 -6.61 -15.57 4.17
CA ASP A 34 -5.94 -16.73 4.79
C ASP A 34 -5.10 -17.47 3.74
N ALA A 35 -3.88 -17.00 3.48
CA ALA A 35 -3.00 -17.54 2.46
C ALA A 35 -2.17 -18.72 3.00
N VAL A 36 -2.28 -19.88 2.35
CA VAL A 36 -1.51 -21.08 2.70
C VAL A 36 -0.38 -21.28 1.69
N TYR A 37 0.86 -21.21 2.16
CA TYR A 37 2.08 -21.28 1.34
C TYR A 37 2.59 -22.72 1.27
N LEU A 38 2.73 -23.23 0.06
CA LEU A 38 3.31 -24.54 -0.26
C LEU A 38 4.75 -24.37 -0.77
N PRO A 39 5.63 -25.37 -0.53
CA PRO A 39 5.35 -26.69 0.06
C PRO A 39 5.35 -26.74 1.60
N ALA A 40 5.76 -25.66 2.28
CA ALA A 40 5.92 -25.63 3.74
C ALA A 40 4.59 -25.78 4.51
N ARG A 41 3.44 -25.60 3.86
CA ARG A 41 2.09 -25.61 4.45
C ARG A 41 1.93 -24.59 5.57
N SER A 42 2.64 -23.46 5.47
CA SER A 42 2.53 -22.37 6.42
C SER A 42 1.33 -21.50 6.08
N ALA A 43 0.46 -21.24 7.04
CA ALA A 43 -0.70 -20.36 6.87
C ALA A 43 -0.39 -18.97 7.44
N TRP A 44 -0.69 -17.94 6.65
CA TRP A 44 -0.47 -16.53 7.00
C TRP A 44 -1.73 -15.74 6.66
N VAL A 45 -2.20 -14.93 7.61
CA VAL A 45 -3.29 -13.99 7.35
C VAL A 45 -2.69 -12.72 6.76
N ARG A 46 -3.03 -12.44 5.50
CA ARG A 46 -2.61 -11.23 4.77
C ARG A 46 -3.72 -10.19 4.83
N GLU A 47 -3.43 -8.99 5.30
CA GLU A 47 -4.37 -7.87 5.20
C GLU A 47 -4.20 -7.21 3.83
N VAL A 48 -5.30 -6.99 3.10
CA VAL A 48 -5.29 -6.21 1.87
C VAL A 48 -6.18 -5.01 2.03
N ARG A 49 -5.64 -3.81 1.87
CA ARG A 49 -6.39 -2.55 1.90
C ARG A 49 -6.45 -1.97 0.50
N PHE A 50 -7.67 -1.70 0.04
CA PHE A 50 -7.94 -0.89 -1.15
C PHE A 50 -8.36 0.51 -0.74
N THR A 51 -7.78 1.52 -1.38
CA THR A 51 -8.26 2.90 -1.34
C THR A 51 -9.03 3.17 -2.62
N LEU A 52 -10.26 3.65 -2.48
CA LEU A 52 -11.20 3.88 -3.59
C LEU A 52 -11.40 5.37 -3.86
N ASP A 53 -11.68 5.68 -5.12
CA ASP A 53 -12.17 6.96 -5.61
C ASP A 53 -13.34 6.67 -6.54
N GLU A 54 -14.56 7.07 -6.15
CA GLU A 54 -15.80 6.80 -6.89
C GLU A 54 -15.91 5.32 -7.35
N ARG A 55 -15.58 4.39 -6.44
CA ARG A 55 -15.52 2.92 -6.63
C ARG A 55 -14.34 2.37 -7.44
N ARG A 56 -13.46 3.22 -7.95
CA ARG A 56 -12.23 2.79 -8.63
C ARG A 56 -11.11 2.58 -7.61
N ILE A 57 -10.40 1.45 -7.69
CA ILE A 57 -9.21 1.23 -6.87
C ILE A 57 -8.12 2.21 -7.30
N ARG A 58 -7.65 3.04 -6.37
CA ARG A 58 -6.56 4.01 -6.53
C ARG A 58 -5.30 3.62 -5.79
N GLY A 59 -5.44 2.85 -4.71
CA GLY A 59 -4.33 2.37 -3.91
C GLY A 59 -4.57 0.96 -3.43
N VAL A 60 -3.48 0.21 -3.31
CA VAL A 60 -3.46 -1.13 -2.72
C VAL A 60 -2.31 -1.17 -1.71
N ALA A 61 -2.59 -1.64 -0.50
CA ALA A 61 -1.56 -2.00 0.47
C ALA A 61 -1.79 -3.43 0.93
N ILE A 62 -0.70 -4.16 1.12
CA ILE A 62 -0.71 -5.54 1.65
C ILE A 62 0.11 -5.52 2.94
N ASP A 63 -0.50 -5.97 4.03
CA ASP A 63 0.07 -5.94 5.38
C ASP A 63 0.59 -4.56 5.80
N GLY A 64 -0.13 -3.51 5.39
CA GLY A 64 0.25 -2.12 5.64
C GLY A 64 1.31 -1.55 4.68
N VAL A 65 1.87 -2.36 3.78
CA VAL A 65 2.86 -1.91 2.80
C VAL A 65 2.17 -1.55 1.49
N PRO A 66 2.25 -0.29 1.02
CA PRO A 66 1.69 0.10 -0.27
C PRO A 66 2.45 -0.59 -1.41
N VAL A 67 1.71 -1.19 -2.35
CA VAL A 67 2.34 -1.83 -3.51
C VAL A 67 2.81 -0.77 -4.49
N TYR A 68 3.94 -1.03 -5.17
CA TYR A 68 4.48 -0.09 -6.14
C TYR A 68 3.56 0.13 -7.35
N SER A 69 2.94 -0.95 -7.83
CA SER A 69 2.00 -0.91 -8.95
C SER A 69 0.99 -2.04 -8.85
N PHE A 70 -0.18 -1.83 -9.43
CA PHE A 70 -1.20 -2.86 -9.58
C PHE A 70 -1.95 -2.63 -10.90
N SER A 71 -2.59 -3.68 -11.38
CA SER A 71 -3.56 -3.61 -12.48
C SER A 71 -4.82 -4.36 -12.08
N VAL A 72 -5.94 -3.97 -12.67
CA VAL A 72 -7.22 -4.64 -12.46
C VAL A 72 -7.67 -5.17 -13.80
N PHE A 73 -7.87 -6.49 -13.88
CA PHE A 73 -8.41 -7.18 -15.03
C PHE A 73 -9.74 -7.81 -14.62
N ASP A 74 -10.84 -7.19 -15.05
CA ASP A 74 -12.19 -7.51 -14.58
C ASP A 74 -12.27 -7.46 -13.04
N THR A 75 -12.49 -8.59 -12.37
CA THR A 75 -12.58 -8.67 -10.91
C THR A 75 -11.24 -8.97 -10.24
N VAL A 76 -10.19 -9.25 -11.03
CA VAL A 76 -8.89 -9.71 -10.54
C VAL A 76 -7.91 -8.55 -10.45
N LEU A 77 -7.44 -8.30 -9.24
CA LEU A 77 -6.33 -7.41 -8.97
C LEU A 77 -5.00 -8.17 -9.09
N LEU A 78 -4.09 -7.66 -9.92
CA LEU A 78 -2.76 -8.20 -10.14
C LEU A 78 -1.73 -7.21 -9.58
N THR A 79 -0.84 -7.67 -8.71
CA THR A 79 0.23 -6.86 -8.12
C THR A 79 1.44 -7.71 -7.75
N ALA A 80 2.48 -7.08 -7.21
CA ALA A 80 3.62 -7.76 -6.64
C ALA A 80 4.16 -7.00 -5.42
N LEU A 81 4.62 -7.75 -4.43
CA LEU A 81 5.29 -7.24 -3.22
C LEU A 81 6.40 -8.23 -2.83
N ASP A 82 7.60 -7.75 -2.51
CA ASP A 82 8.71 -8.57 -2.01
C ASP A 82 9.09 -9.81 -2.85
N ASN A 83 9.00 -9.72 -4.18
CA ASN A 83 9.14 -10.82 -5.16
C ASN A 83 7.96 -11.82 -5.21
N GLU A 84 6.93 -11.62 -4.41
CA GLU A 84 5.67 -12.34 -4.53
C GLU A 84 4.80 -11.71 -5.63
N ARG A 85 4.40 -12.51 -6.62
CA ARG A 85 3.37 -12.10 -7.59
C ARG A 85 2.02 -12.50 -7.03
N ILE A 86 1.12 -11.54 -6.84
CA ILE A 86 -0.12 -11.72 -6.09
C ILE A 86 -1.32 -11.43 -7.00
N GLN A 87 -2.32 -12.30 -6.92
CA GLN A 87 -3.61 -12.15 -7.57
C GLN A 87 -4.70 -12.21 -6.51
N ILE A 88 -5.61 -11.24 -6.55
CA ILE A 88 -6.77 -11.19 -5.64
C ILE A 88 -8.02 -11.03 -6.50
N ASP A 89 -8.86 -12.05 -6.54
CA ASP A 89 -10.17 -11.94 -7.18
C ASP A 89 -11.18 -11.38 -6.18
N THR A 90 -11.65 -10.17 -6.46
CA THR A 90 -12.55 -9.42 -5.58
C THR A 90 -14.01 -9.89 -5.67
N ALA A 91 -14.38 -10.64 -6.71
CA ALA A 91 -15.72 -11.22 -6.84
C ALA A 91 -15.85 -12.55 -6.09
N THR A 92 -14.83 -13.41 -6.15
CA THR A 92 -14.81 -14.69 -5.44
C THR A 92 -14.15 -14.63 -4.07
N LEU A 93 -13.52 -13.48 -3.74
CA LEU A 93 -12.72 -13.27 -2.53
C LEU A 93 -11.66 -14.36 -2.37
N THR A 94 -10.81 -14.51 -3.38
CA THR A 94 -9.72 -15.49 -3.37
C THR A 94 -8.36 -14.82 -3.54
N TRP A 95 -7.37 -15.38 -2.85
CA TRP A 95 -5.96 -15.03 -2.96
C TRP A 95 -5.23 -16.14 -3.70
N ARG A 96 -4.37 -15.77 -4.64
CA ARG A 96 -3.33 -16.64 -5.19
C ARG A 96 -2.01 -15.90 -5.27
N SER A 97 -0.91 -16.60 -5.07
CA SER A 97 0.41 -16.00 -5.29
C SER A 97 1.49 -17.00 -5.65
N ASP A 98 2.57 -16.46 -6.21
CA ASP A 98 3.81 -17.19 -6.52
C ASP A 98 5.04 -16.35 -6.15
N PHE A 99 5.87 -16.88 -5.27
CA PHE A 99 7.16 -16.32 -4.84
C PHE A 99 8.27 -16.73 -5.82
N ARG A 100 8.05 -16.42 -7.11
CA ARG A 100 8.95 -16.78 -8.23
C ARG A 100 9.35 -18.26 -8.24
N GLY A 101 8.40 -19.15 -8.02
CA GLY A 101 8.60 -20.60 -8.02
C GLY A 101 9.22 -21.18 -6.74
N GLN A 102 9.58 -20.38 -5.74
CA GLN A 102 10.07 -20.90 -4.46
C GLN A 102 8.92 -21.38 -3.55
N ALA A 103 7.79 -20.68 -3.62
CA ALA A 103 6.57 -21.01 -2.92
C ALA A 103 5.36 -20.49 -3.69
N THR A 104 4.25 -21.20 -3.61
CA THR A 104 2.95 -20.74 -4.11
C THR A 104 1.98 -20.66 -2.96
N SER A 105 1.04 -19.72 -3.00
CA SER A 105 -0.03 -19.71 -2.02
C SER A 105 -1.41 -19.60 -2.65
N GLU A 106 -2.39 -20.17 -1.96
CA GLU A 106 -3.80 -19.98 -2.24
C GLU A 106 -4.53 -19.72 -0.92
N GLY A 107 -5.62 -18.96 -0.97
CA GLY A 107 -6.38 -18.59 0.22
C GLY A 107 -7.76 -18.05 -0.09
N ARG A 108 -8.62 -18.03 0.93
CA ARG A 108 -9.87 -17.28 0.89
C ARG A 108 -9.67 -15.93 1.56
N CYS A 109 -10.38 -14.93 1.07
CA CYS A 109 -10.46 -13.63 1.67
C CYS A 109 -11.85 -13.41 2.28
N THR A 110 -11.91 -12.55 3.28
CA THR A 110 -13.15 -12.06 3.87
C THR A 110 -13.06 -10.55 3.98
N ARG A 111 -14.18 -9.85 3.79
CA ARG A 111 -14.23 -8.41 4.02
C ARG A 111 -14.32 -8.14 5.52
N ARG A 112 -13.49 -7.22 6.02
CA ARG A 112 -13.56 -6.71 7.40
C ARG A 112 -14.46 -5.48 7.51
#